data_AF-A7T4J5-F1
#
_entry.id   AF-A7T4J5-F1
#
_cell.length_a   1.000
_cell.length_b   1.000
_cell.length_c   1.000
_cell.angle_alpha   90.00
_cell.angle_beta   90.00
_cell.angle_gamma   90.00
#
_symmetry.space_group_name_H-M   'P 1'
#
loop_
_entity.id
_entity.type
_entity.pdbx_description
1 polymer ?
#
loop_
_entity_poly.entity_id
_entity_poly.type
_entity_poly.pdbx_seq_one_letter_code
_entity_poly.pdbx_strand_id
1 'polypeptide(L)'
;NRELAFAHSIRAAGVTYALTRDCNKGILSNCACVESSRNLVKDWSGCHDNVKFGDVLSRYFLNGLETGSRKKALINLRNNLQKRR
;
A
#
# COMPACT_ATOMS: atom_id res chain seq x y z
N ASN A 1 -21.48 -4.46 -3.07
CA ASN A 1 -21.51 -5.83 -2.51
C ASN A 1 -20.42 -5.97 -1.46
N ARG A 2 -20.74 -6.57 -0.31
CA ARG A 2 -19.79 -6.73 0.82
C ARG A 2 -18.59 -7.60 0.47
N GLU A 3 -18.83 -8.69 -0.26
CA GLU A 3 -17.79 -9.61 -0.74
C GLU A 3 -16.79 -8.92 -1.67
N LEU A 4 -17.30 -8.10 -2.60
CA LEU A 4 -16.46 -7.31 -3.50
C LEU A 4 -15.61 -6.31 -2.70
N ALA A 5 -16.21 -5.58 -1.76
CA ALA A 5 -15.46 -4.66 -0.89
C ALA A 5 -14.37 -5.38 -0.09
N PHE A 6 -14.66 -6.58 0.42
CA PHE A 6 -13.67 -7.40 1.13
C PHE A 6 -12.53 -7.86 0.20
N ALA A 7 -12.85 -8.40 -0.99
CA ALA A 7 -11.86 -8.84 -1.96
C ALA A 7 -10.92 -7.71 -2.39
N HIS A 8 -11.46 -6.51 -2.66
CA HIS A 8 -10.67 -5.32 -2.97
C HIS A 8 -9.77 -4.91 -1.80
N SER A 9 -10.25 -5.01 -0.55
CA SER A 9 -9.45 -4.67 0.64
C SER A 9 -8.25 -5.61 0.84
N ILE A 10 -8.45 -6.92 0.67
CA ILE A 10 -7.36 -7.92 0.77
C ILE A 10 -6.37 -7.74 -0.38
N ARG A 11 -6.87 -7.51 -1.60
CA ARG A 11 -6.02 -7.20 -2.75
C ARG A 11 -5.16 -5.96 -2.50
N ALA A 12 -5.77 -4.89 -1.98
CA ALA A 12 -5.06 -3.65 -1.66
C ALA A 12 -3.98 -3.87 -0.60
N ALA A 13 -4.30 -4.60 0.47
CA ALA A 13 -3.34 -4.94 1.52
C ALA A 13 -2.17 -5.78 0.97
N GLY A 14 -2.44 -6.78 0.12
CA GLY A 14 -1.41 -7.61 -0.48
C GLY A 14 -0.44 -6.83 -1.37
N VAL A 15 -0.96 -5.92 -2.22
CA VAL A 15 -0.13 -5.05 -3.06
C VAL A 15 0.70 -4.10 -2.19
N THR A 16 0.10 -3.46 -1.19
CA THR A 16 0.83 -2.57 -0.25
C THR A 16 1.95 -3.32 0.47
N TYR A 17 1.69 -4.55 0.94
CA TYR A 17 2.68 -5.38 1.61
C TYR A 17 3.85 -5.73 0.69
N ALA A 18 3.57 -6.22 -0.52
CA ALA A 18 4.60 -6.57 -1.49
C ALA A 18 5.50 -5.38 -1.82
N LEU A 19 4.91 -4.22 -2.15
CA LEU A 19 5.66 -3.01 -2.49
C LEU A 19 6.52 -2.49 -1.32
N THR A 20 5.97 -2.55 -0.10
CA THR A 20 6.71 -2.16 1.11
C THR A 20 7.90 -3.08 1.34
N ARG A 21 7.71 -4.39 1.17
CA ARG A 21 8.76 -5.39 1.37
C ARG A 21 9.85 -5.32 0.31
N ASP A 22 9.48 -5.08 -0.96
CA ASP A 22 10.44 -4.89 -2.04
C ASP A 22 11.25 -3.61 -1.86
N CYS A 23 10.63 -2.57 -1.30
CA CYS A 23 11.33 -1.37 -0.89
C CYS A 23 12.35 -1.66 0.23
N ASN A 24 11.95 -2.39 1.28
CA ASN A 24 12.84 -2.75 2.38
C ASN A 24 14.06 -3.56 1.91
N LYS A 25 13.86 -4.46 0.94
CA LYS A 25 14.93 -5.25 0.32
C LYS A 25 15.84 -4.47 -0.64
N GLY A 26 15.53 -3.21 -0.94
CA GLY A 26 16.27 -2.41 -1.92
C GLY A 26 16.07 -2.83 -3.38
N ILE A 27 14.98 -3.54 -3.69
CA ILE A 27 14.63 -3.91 -5.07
C ILE A 27 14.13 -2.69 -5.85
N LEU A 28 13.46 -1.76 -5.17
CA LEU A 28 12.94 -0.52 -5.74
C LEU A 28 13.93 0.62 -5.51
N SER A 29 14.28 1.33 -6.59
CA SER A 29 15.29 2.42 -6.55
C SER A 29 14.78 3.77 -6.04
N ASN A 30 13.46 4.00 -6.09
CA ASN A 30 12.83 5.29 -5.74
C ASN A 30 12.07 5.24 -4.40
N CYS A 31 12.62 4.54 -3.42
CA CYS A 31 12.05 4.45 -2.09
C CYS A 31 13.16 4.28 -1.04
N ALA A 32 12.84 4.55 0.22
CA ALA A 32 13.78 4.40 1.32
C ALA A 32 13.05 3.87 2.56
N CYS A 33 13.80 3.18 3.42
CA CYS A 33 13.34 2.76 4.73
C CYS A 33 12.96 3.97 5.59
N VAL A 34 12.10 3.77 6.60
CA VAL A 34 11.81 4.84 7.56
C VAL A 34 13.05 5.03 8.45
N GLU A 35 13.56 6.25 8.51
CA GLU A 35 14.59 6.60 9.49
C GLU A 35 13.98 6.59 10.90
N SER A 36 14.57 5.78 11.80
CA SER A 36 14.27 5.89 13.23
C SER A 36 14.72 7.28 13.70
N SER A 37 13.82 8.04 14.33
CA SER A 37 14.21 9.31 14.93
C SER A 37 15.24 9.03 16.03
N ARG A 38 16.36 9.75 16.01
CA ARG A 38 17.54 9.51 16.88
C ARG A 38 17.27 9.52 18.39
N ASN A 39 16.05 9.86 18.81
CA ASN A 39 15.62 9.99 20.19
C ASN A 39 14.69 8.85 20.67
N LEU A 40 14.31 7.90 19.80
CA LEU A 40 13.42 6.80 20.17
C LEU A 40 14.13 5.46 19.95
N VAL A 41 14.71 4.99 21.06
CA VAL A 41 15.12 3.60 21.32
C VAL A 41 16.32 3.11 20.51
N LYS A 42 17.43 2.97 21.23
CA LYS A 42 18.76 2.54 20.79
C LYS A 42 18.81 1.12 20.16
N ASP A 43 17.72 0.36 20.23
CA ASP A 43 17.66 -1.06 19.85
C ASP A 43 16.93 -1.35 18.52
N TRP A 44 16.40 -0.34 17.83
CA TRP A 44 15.75 -0.51 16.52
C TRP A 44 16.73 -0.29 15.35
N SER A 45 17.84 -1.01 15.35
CA SER A 45 18.80 -0.98 14.24
C SER A 45 18.28 -1.76 13.03
N GLY A 46 18.28 -1.16 11.84
CA GLY A 46 17.91 -1.83 10.58
C GLY A 46 17.04 -0.98 9.65
N CYS A 47 16.63 -1.58 8.53
CA CYS A 47 15.68 -0.97 7.59
C CYS A 47 14.25 -1.19 8.08
N HIS A 48 13.58 -0.10 8.44
CA HIS A 48 12.16 -0.12 8.82
C HIS A 48 11.26 0.00 7.59
N ASP A 49 10.18 -0.78 7.59
CA ASP A 49 9.20 -0.81 6.50
C ASP A 49 8.56 0.56 6.26
N ASN A 50 8.69 1.07 5.03
CA ASN A 50 8.00 2.27 4.60
C ASN A 50 6.60 1.95 4.06
N VAL A 51 5.68 1.59 4.97
CA VAL A 51 4.30 1.21 4.63
C VAL A 51 3.56 2.34 3.90
N LYS A 52 3.90 3.60 4.19
CA LYS A 52 3.31 4.78 3.53
C LYS A 52 3.67 4.82 2.05
N PHE A 53 4.91 4.50 1.69
CA PHE A 53 5.32 4.35 0.30
C PHE A 53 4.50 3.25 -0.39
N GLY A 54 4.39 2.07 0.24
CA GLY A 54 3.60 0.96 -0.29
C GLY A 54 2.13 1.31 -0.49
N ASP A 55 1.50 2.03 0.43
CA ASP A 55 0.09 2.44 0.29
C ASP A 55 -0.11 3.41 -0.87
N VAL A 56 0.72 4.45 -0.98
CA VAL A 56 0.63 5.44 -2.05
C VAL A 56 0.80 4.77 -3.41
N LEU A 57 1.82 3.93 -3.57
CA LEU A 57 2.09 3.25 -4.83
C LEU A 57 1.00 2.21 -5.16
N SER A 58 0.49 1.48 -4.15
CA SER A 58 -0.65 0.57 -4.28
C SER A 58 -1.91 1.29 -4.80
N ARG A 59 -2.18 2.53 -4.38
CA ARG A 59 -3.30 3.33 -4.93
C ARG A 59 -3.13 3.59 -6.42
N TYR A 60 -1.93 3.99 -6.85
CA TYR A 60 -1.67 4.25 -8.26
C TYR A 60 -1.92 3.01 -9.12
N PHE A 61 -1.39 1.86 -8.70
CA PHE A 61 -1.61 0.60 -9.43
C PHE A 61 -3.08 0.18 -9.45
N LEU A 62 -3.73 0.11 -8.29
CA LEU A 62 -5.08 -0.45 -8.21
C LEU A 62 -6.13 0.46 -8.85
N ASN A 63 -5.98 1.78 -8.71
CA ASN A 63 -6.88 2.73 -9.35
C ASN A 63 -6.69 2.77 -10.87
N GLY A 64 -5.45 2.59 -11.36
CA GLY A 64 -5.16 2.50 -12.80
C GLY A 64 -5.76 1.25 -13.47
N LEU A 65 -6.01 0.19 -12.69
CA LEU A 65 -6.67 -1.03 -13.17
C LEU A 65 -8.20 -0.92 -13.20
N GLU A 66 -8.78 0.13 -12.62
CA GLU A 66 -10.23 0.30 -12.61
C GLU A 66 -10.74 0.77 -13.97
N THR A 67 -11.41 -0.14 -14.68
CA THR A 67 -11.98 0.09 -16.01
C THR A 67 -13.49 -0.17 -16.01
N GLY A 68 -14.18 0.33 -17.04
CA GLY A 68 -15.62 0.14 -17.23
C GLY A 68 -16.45 1.40 -16.96
N SER A 69 -17.76 1.22 -16.74
CA SER A 69 -18.66 2.36 -16.59
C SER A 69 -18.32 3.22 -15.38
N ARG A 70 -18.56 4.54 -15.48
CA ARG A 70 -18.26 5.53 -14.41
C ARG A 70 -18.79 5.10 -13.03
N LYS A 71 -19.98 4.49 -12.99
CA LYS A 71 -20.59 3.99 -11.74
C LYS A 71 -19.81 2.81 -11.15
N LYS A 72 -19.38 1.85 -11.98
CA LYS A 72 -18.61 0.68 -11.54
C LYS A 72 -17.21 1.07 -11.09
N ALA A 73 -16.53 1.93 -11.84
CA ALA A 73 -15.22 2.46 -11.48
C ALA A 73 -15.27 3.18 -10.12
N LEU A 74 -16.29 4.02 -9.88
CA LEU A 74 -16.44 4.73 -8.60
C LEU A 74 -16.60 3.78 -7.41
N ILE A 75 -17.38 2.70 -7.57
CA ILE A 75 -17.57 1.70 -6.51
C ILE A 75 -16.26 0.98 -6.22
N ASN A 76 -15.51 0.60 -7.26
CA ASN A 76 -14.25 -0.10 -7.08
C ASN A 76 -13.16 0.80 -6.47
N LEU A 77 -13.07 2.07 -6.89
CA LEU A 77 -12.19 3.06 -6.26
C LEU A 77 -12.50 3.20 -4.76
N ARG A 78 -13.78 3.26 -4.38
CA ARG A 78 -14.18 3.28 -2.97
C ARG A 78 -13.78 2.00 -2.24
N ASN A 79 -13.98 0.83 -2.85
CA ASN A 79 -13.62 -0.46 -2.26
C ASN A 79 -12.09 -0.61 -2.09
N ASN A 80 -11.30 -0.10 -3.03
CA ASN A 80 -9.84 -0.07 -2.94
C ASN A 80 -9.37 0.74 -1.71
N LEU A 81 -10.12 1.74 -1.26
CA LEU A 81 -9.80 2.55 -0.07
C LEU A 81 -10.19 1.88 1.26
N GLN A 82 -10.95 0.79 1.22
CA GLN A 82 -11.51 0.18 2.41
C GLN A 82 -10.40 -0.57 3.19
N LYS A 83 -10.11 -0.12 4.42
CA LYS A 83 -9.12 -0.65 5.38
C LYS A 83 -7.63 -0.39 5.03
N ARG A 84 -7.25 0.88 4.92
CA ARG A 84 -5.85 1.31 4.79
C ARG A 84 -5.41 2.25 5.92
N ARG A 85 -5.64 1.82 7.16
CA ARG A 85 -5.23 2.54 8.38
C ARG A 85 -4.23 1.70 9.13
#